data_AF-A0A2V7PG30-F1
#
_entry.id   AF-A0A2V7PG30-F1
#
_cell.length_a   1.000
_cell.length_b   1.000
_cell.length_c   1.000
_cell.angle_alpha   90.00
_cell.angle_beta   90.00
_cell.angle_gamma   90.00
#
_symmetry.space_group_name_H-M   'P 1'
#
loop_
_entity.id
_entity.type
_entity.pdbx_description
1 polymer ?
#
loop_
_entity_poly.entity_id
_entity_poly.type
_entity_poly.pdbx_seq_one_letter_code
_entity_poly.pdbx_strand_id
1 'polypeptide(L)'
;MPKDASATRATILAAAVHTLQRGGIDGFSLDAVAHRAGVVKGLVIYHYASRARLLRAAAAQIAEARDAAISGALASGPGTAGLDACWEVLRRQTEDGTARAWLSVCGAGLI
;
A
#
# COMPACT_ATOMS: atom_id res chain seq x y z
N MET A 1 -24.47 -14.37 -7.84
CA MET A 1 -24.25 -13.59 -6.60
C MET A 1 -23.56 -12.29 -6.96
N PRO A 2 -24.10 -11.11 -6.60
CA PRO A 2 -23.30 -9.89 -6.71
C PRO A 2 -22.15 -10.02 -5.72
N LYS A 3 -20.92 -10.03 -6.21
CA LYS A 3 -19.72 -9.95 -5.37
C LYS A 3 -19.79 -8.60 -4.65
N ASP A 4 -19.77 -8.60 -3.31
CA ASP A 4 -19.93 -7.37 -2.53
C ASP A 4 -19.04 -6.25 -3.08
N ALA A 5 -19.65 -5.14 -3.47
CA ALA A 5 -18.93 -3.99 -4.05
C ALA A 5 -17.81 -3.50 -3.12
N SER A 6 -18.01 -3.62 -1.80
CA SER A 6 -17.00 -3.34 -0.78
C SER A 6 -15.82 -4.32 -0.83
N ALA A 7 -16.08 -5.62 -0.91
CA ALA A 7 -15.03 -6.65 -1.00
C ALA A 7 -14.20 -6.51 -2.29
N THR A 8 -14.85 -6.17 -3.40
CA THR A 8 -14.18 -5.89 -4.67
C THR A 8 -13.30 -4.64 -4.56
N ARG A 9 -13.83 -3.56 -3.99
CA ARG A 9 -13.07 -2.32 -3.76
C ARG A 9 -11.82 -2.55 -2.90
N ALA A 10 -11.94 -3.36 -1.85
CA ALA A 10 -10.82 -3.73 -0.98
C ALA A 10 -9.79 -4.59 -1.71
N THR A 11 -10.23 -5.56 -2.52
CA THR A 11 -9.34 -6.40 -3.35
C THR A 11 -8.51 -5.54 -4.32
N ILE A 12 -9.14 -4.57 -4.98
CA ILE A 12 -8.47 -3.64 -5.89
C ILE A 12 -7.45 -2.79 -5.14
N LEU A 13 -7.78 -2.33 -3.93
CA LEU A 13 -6.85 -1.52 -3.14
C LEU A 13 -5.62 -2.32 -2.70
N ALA A 14 -5.83 -3.55 -2.23
CA ALA A 14 -4.74 -4.45 -1.86
C ALA A 14 -3.82 -4.74 -3.07
N ALA A 15 -4.40 -4.96 -4.26
CA ALA A 15 -3.63 -5.11 -5.48
C ALA A 15 -2.86 -3.83 -5.87
N ALA A 16 -3.43 -2.65 -5.62
CA ALA A 16 -2.76 -1.37 -5.84
C ALA A 16 -1.54 -1.20 -4.92
N VAL A 17 -1.70 -1.46 -3.62
CA VAL A 17 -0.59 -1.46 -2.65
C VAL A 17 0.51 -2.42 -3.06
N HIS A 18 0.15 -3.66 -3.42
CA HIS A 18 1.13 -4.65 -3.86
C HIS A 18 1.82 -4.26 -5.18
N THR A 19 1.14 -3.55 -6.06
CA THR A 19 1.76 -3.03 -7.29
C THR A 19 2.83 -1.99 -6.97
N LEU A 20 2.56 -1.08 -6.02
CA LEU A 20 3.56 -0.12 -5.51
C LEU A 20 4.73 -0.82 -4.81
N GLN A 21 4.47 -1.84 -3.99
CA GLN A 21 5.52 -2.59 -3.30
C GLN A 21 6.52 -3.24 -4.27
N ARG A 22 6.02 -3.72 -5.42
CA ARG A 22 6.87 -4.34 -6.44
C ARG A 22 7.63 -3.34 -7.31
N GLY A 23 6.98 -2.28 -7.76
CA GLY A 23 7.50 -1.44 -8.85
C GLY A 23 7.54 0.06 -8.55
N GLY A 24 7.20 0.48 -7.34
CA GLY A 24 6.98 1.89 -7.03
C GLY A 24 5.92 2.52 -7.94
N ILE A 25 5.99 3.85 -8.09
CA ILE A 25 5.07 4.60 -8.95
C ILE A 25 5.28 4.30 -10.44
N ASP A 26 6.52 4.07 -10.87
CA ASP A 26 6.86 3.81 -12.27
C ASP A 26 6.22 2.49 -12.75
N GLY A 27 6.19 1.47 -11.88
CA GLY A 27 5.48 0.22 -12.13
C GLY A 27 3.96 0.29 -11.95
N PHE A 28 3.40 1.44 -11.58
CA PHE A 28 1.98 1.56 -11.23
C PHE A 28 1.10 1.93 -12.44
N SER A 29 0.25 1.00 -12.87
CA SER A 29 -0.76 1.24 -13.90
C SER A 29 -2.11 0.59 -13.54
N LEU A 30 -3.21 1.13 -14.10
CA LEU A 30 -4.54 0.55 -13.90
C LEU A 30 -4.62 -0.89 -14.44
N ASP A 31 -3.91 -1.19 -15.52
CA ASP A 31 -3.85 -2.53 -16.09
C ASP A 31 -3.07 -3.51 -15.20
N ALA A 32 -1.93 -3.07 -14.64
CA ALA A 32 -1.16 -3.88 -13.69
C ALA A 32 -1.97 -4.18 -12.42
N VAL A 33 -2.71 -3.19 -11.90
CA VAL A 33 -3.58 -3.40 -10.74
C VAL A 33 -4.74 -4.32 -11.08
N ALA A 34 -5.42 -4.11 -12.21
CA ALA A 34 -6.54 -4.95 -12.63
C ALA A 34 -6.11 -6.42 -12.79
N HIS A 35 -4.98 -6.65 -13.45
CA HIS A 35 -4.37 -7.97 -13.60
C HIS A 35 -4.08 -8.61 -12.24
N ARG A 36 -3.43 -7.88 -11.32
CA ARG A 36 -3.12 -8.38 -9.96
C ARG A 36 -4.37 -8.66 -9.12
N ALA A 37 -5.41 -7.84 -9.26
CA ALA A 37 -6.68 -8.02 -8.57
C ALA A 37 -7.54 -9.15 -9.19
N GLY A 38 -7.17 -9.69 -10.35
CA GLY A 38 -7.98 -10.67 -11.08
C GLY A 38 -9.30 -10.10 -11.56
N VAL A 39 -9.32 -8.81 -11.95
CA VAL A 39 -10.52 -8.10 -12.42
C VAL A 39 -10.25 -7.40 -13.75
N VAL A 40 -11.32 -7.03 -14.45
CA VAL A 40 -11.22 -6.18 -15.64
C VAL A 40 -10.96 -4.72 -15.26
N LYS A 41 -10.22 -3.98 -16.10
CA LYS A 41 -9.90 -2.56 -15.89
C LYS A 41 -11.13 -1.68 -15.63
N GLY A 42 -12.24 -1.96 -16.32
CA GLY A 42 -13.51 -1.23 -16.13
C GLY A 42 -14.01 -1.26 -14.69
N LEU A 43 -13.78 -2.36 -13.95
CA LEU A 43 -14.18 -2.48 -12.56
C LEU A 43 -13.29 -1.62 -11.63
N VAL A 44 -12.02 -1.47 -11.96
CA VAL A 44 -11.11 -0.54 -11.26
C VAL A 44 -11.56 0.90 -11.45
N ILE A 45 -11.88 1.28 -12.70
CA ILE A 45 -12.39 2.62 -13.03
C ILE A 45 -13.73 2.87 -12.33
N TYR A 46 -14.62 1.88 -12.29
CA TYR A 46 -15.88 1.99 -11.56
C TYR A 46 -15.69 2.34 -10.08
N HIS A 47 -14.73 1.69 -9.39
CA HIS A 47 -14.54 1.91 -7.94
C HIS A 47 -13.69 3.13 -7.58
N TYR A 48 -12.70 3.51 -8.40
CA TYR A 48 -11.74 4.56 -8.06
C TYR A 48 -11.75 5.76 -9.01
N ALA A 49 -12.49 5.70 -10.12
CA ALA A 49 -12.64 6.71 -11.17
C ALA A 49 -11.37 7.07 -11.95
N SER A 50 -10.17 7.04 -11.34
CA SER A 50 -8.91 7.34 -12.04
C SER A 50 -7.69 6.67 -11.40
N ARG A 51 -6.59 6.59 -12.17
CA ARG A 51 -5.27 6.17 -11.67
C ARG A 51 -4.85 7.01 -10.47
N ALA A 52 -5.01 8.33 -10.54
CA ALA A 52 -4.59 9.24 -9.47
C ALA A 52 -5.37 9.03 -8.17
N ARG A 53 -6.69 8.80 -8.25
CA ARG A 53 -7.52 8.51 -7.06
C ARG A 53 -7.16 7.16 -6.43
N LEU A 54 -6.96 6.13 -7.24
CA LEU A 54 -6.51 4.83 -6.74
C LEU A 54 -5.12 4.93 -6.10
N LEU A 55 -4.20 5.65 -6.74
CA LEU A 55 -2.84 5.84 -6.25
C LEU A 55 -2.83 6.56 -4.89
N ARG A 56 -3.63 7.63 -4.73
CA ARG A 56 -3.80 8.31 -3.43
C ARG A 56 -4.40 7.40 -2.36
N ALA A 57 -5.41 6.60 -2.70
CA ALA A 57 -5.99 5.65 -1.75
C ALA A 57 -4.97 4.60 -1.29
N ALA A 58 -4.14 4.09 -2.22
CA ALA A 58 -3.08 3.15 -1.87
C ALA A 58 -1.97 3.80 -1.04
N ALA A 59 -1.57 5.04 -1.38
CA ALA A 59 -0.59 5.81 -0.60
C ALA A 59 -1.07 6.05 0.83
N ALA A 60 -2.34 6.42 1.02
CA ALA A 60 -2.94 6.59 2.34
C ALA A 60 -2.92 5.27 3.14
N GLN A 61 -3.32 4.15 2.55
CA GLN A 61 -3.26 2.85 3.23
C GLN A 61 -1.82 2.45 3.62
N ILE A 62 -0.83 2.75 2.78
CA ILE A 62 0.58 2.52 3.12
C ILE A 62 1.01 3.44 4.28
N ALA A 63 0.62 4.72 4.26
CA ALA A 63 0.92 5.67 5.33
C ALA A 63 0.38 5.16 6.67
N GLU A 64 -0.92 4.85 6.72
CA GLU A 64 -1.61 4.37 7.92
C GLU A 64 -0.99 3.07 8.45
N ALA A 65 -0.74 2.09 7.58
CA ALA A 65 -0.15 0.82 7.99
C ALA A 65 1.28 0.96 8.51
N ARG A 66 2.08 1.83 7.89
CA ARG A 66 3.46 2.09 8.33
C ARG A 66 3.50 2.83 9.66
N ASP A 67 2.69 3.87 9.81
CA ASP A 67 2.61 4.64 11.05
C ASP A 67 2.18 3.75 12.22
N ALA A 68 1.13 2.95 12.03
CA ALA A 68 0.67 2.01 13.05
C ALA A 68 1.75 0.97 13.42
N ALA A 69 2.48 0.44 12.44
CA ALA A 69 3.53 -0.55 12.69
C ALA A 69 4.73 0.04 13.43
N ILE A 70 5.18 1.25 13.07
CA ILE A 70 6.32 1.92 13.71
C ILE A 70 5.93 2.37 15.12
N SER A 71 4.79 3.03 15.26
CA SER A 71 4.29 3.48 16.57
C SER A 71 4.04 2.30 17.52
N GLY A 72 3.47 1.21 17.02
CA GLY A 72 3.28 -0.01 17.80
C GLY A 72 4.59 -0.66 18.24
N ALA A 73 5.62 -0.65 17.39
CA ALA A 73 6.94 -1.18 17.74
C ALA A 73 7.67 -0.31 18.77
N LEU A 74 7.63 1.01 18.63
CA LEU A 74 8.22 1.92 19.62
C LEU A 74 7.53 1.82 20.99
N ALA A 75 6.24 1.50 21.01
CA ALA A 75 5.48 1.29 22.24
C ALA A 75 5.64 -0.12 22.85
N SER A 76 6.30 -1.07 22.17
CA SER A 76 6.30 -2.48 22.60
C SER A 76 7.22 -2.77 23.79
N GLY A 77 8.11 -1.85 24.15
CA GLY A 77 9.01 -2.03 25.29
C GLY A 77 9.78 -0.77 25.66
N PRO A 78 10.27 -0.67 26.91
CA PRO A 78 11.03 0.49 27.36
C PRO A 78 12.45 0.51 26.77
N GLY A 79 13.04 1.71 26.73
CA GLY A 79 14.44 1.89 26.35
C GLY A 79 14.74 1.36 24.96
N THR A 80 15.78 0.53 24.85
CA THR A 80 16.24 -0.02 23.56
C THR A 80 15.30 -1.07 22.98
N ALA A 81 14.45 -1.73 23.78
CA ALA A 81 13.57 -2.78 23.29
C ALA A 81 12.57 -2.27 22.23
N GLY A 82 12.03 -1.06 22.41
CA GLY A 82 11.18 -0.42 21.39
C GLY A 82 11.96 -0.03 20.13
N LEU A 83 13.23 0.34 20.28
CA LEU A 83 14.12 0.63 19.14
C LEU A 83 14.45 -0.65 18.35
N ASP A 84 14.73 -1.75 19.04
CA ASP A 84 14.99 -3.06 18.43
C ASP A 84 13.75 -3.55 17.65
N ALA A 85 12.56 -3.42 18.24
CA ALA A 85 11.31 -3.75 17.56
C ALA A 85 11.06 -2.84 16.33
N CYS A 86 11.34 -1.55 16.45
CA CYS A 86 11.21 -0.59 15.34
C CYS A 86 12.18 -0.94 14.20
N TRP A 87 13.42 -1.30 14.54
CA TRP A 87 14.42 -1.77 13.58
C TRP A 87 13.92 -2.99 12.80
N GLU A 88 13.35 -3.99 13.49
CA GLU A 88 12.79 -5.18 12.83
C GLU A 88 11.62 -4.84 11.90
N VAL A 89 10.78 -3.88 12.27
CA VAL A 89 9.71 -3.37 11.39
C VAL A 89 10.29 -2.74 10.13
N LEU A 90 11.31 -1.88 10.27
CA LEU A 90 11.96 -1.21 9.13
C LEU A 90 12.68 -2.21 8.21
N ARG A 91 13.35 -3.21 8.78
CA ARG A 91 13.99 -4.29 8.05
C ARG A 91 12.97 -5.06 7.21
N ARG A 92 11.86 -5.49 7.82
CA ARG A 92 10.77 -6.20 7.12
C ARG A 92 10.18 -5.38 5.97
N GLN A 93 9.97 -4.07 6.18
CA GLN A 93 9.44 -3.19 5.14
C GLN A 93 10.39 -3.06 3.92
N THR A 94 11.69 -3.23 4.13
CA THR A 94 12.66 -3.23 3.03
C THR A 94 12.56 -4.53 2.22
N GLU A 95 12.35 -5.66 2.90
CA GLU A 95 12.21 -6.99 2.30
C GLU A 95 10.90 -7.16 1.52
N ASP A 96 9.78 -6.70 2.07
CA ASP A 96 8.45 -6.82 1.45
C ASP A 96 8.14 -5.72 0.41
N GLY A 97 9.04 -4.74 0.25
CA GLY A 97 8.91 -3.63 -0.69
C GLY A 97 8.03 -2.47 -0.20
N THR A 98 7.53 -2.50 1.03
CA THR A 98 6.79 -1.39 1.64
C THR A 98 7.64 -0.12 1.72
N ALA A 99 8.94 -0.23 2.02
CA ALA A 99 9.86 0.90 2.01
C ALA A 99 10.01 1.50 0.61
N ARG A 100 10.12 0.67 -0.44
CA ARG A 100 10.14 1.11 -1.85
C ARG A 100 8.85 1.85 -2.20
N ALA A 101 7.70 1.25 -1.87
CA ALA A 101 6.41 1.87 -2.12
C ALA A 101 6.34 3.25 -1.47
N TRP A 102 6.66 3.34 -0.17
CA TRP A 102 6.66 4.57 0.60
C TRP A 102 7.57 5.65 0.02
N LEU A 103 8.84 5.33 -0.25
CA LEU A 103 9.79 6.29 -0.80
C LEU A 103 9.34 6.79 -2.18
N SER A 104 8.74 5.92 -3.00
CA SER A 104 8.21 6.33 -4.30
C SER A 104 7.03 7.31 -4.17
N VAL A 105 6.12 7.08 -3.20
CA VAL A 105 4.97 7.98 -3.00
C VAL A 105 5.34 9.31 -2.35
N CYS A 106 6.34 9.33 -1.46
CA CYS A 106 6.95 10.58 -0.97
C CYS A 106 7.62 11.37 -2.10
N GLY A 107 8.40 10.70 -2.95
CA GLY A 107 9.09 11.34 -4.07
C GLY A 107 8.15 11.97 -5.11
N ALA A 108 6.90 11.50 -5.17
CA ALA A 108 5.88 12.04 -6.06
C ALA A 108 4.93 13.07 -5.41
N GLY A 109 5.14 13.43 -4.14
CA GLY A 109 4.33 14.44 -3.44
C GLY A 109 2.87 14.02 -3.23
N LEU A 110 2.62 12.72 -3.00
CA LEU A 110 1.27 12.19 -2.75
C LEU A 110 0.86 12.21 -1.27
N ILE A 111 1.82 12.56 -0.41
CA ILE A 111 1.87 12.59 1.04
C ILE A 111 2.95 13.59 1.43
#